data_AF-A0A0W1RDL4-F1
#
_entry.id   AF-A0A0W1RDL4-F1
#
_cell.length_a   1.000
_cell.length_b   1.000
_cell.length_c   1.000
_cell.angle_alpha   90.00
_cell.angle_beta   90.00
_cell.angle_gamma   90.00
#
_symmetry.space_group_name_H-M   'P 1'
#
loop_
_entity.id
_entity.type
_entity.pdbx_description
1 polymer ?
#
loop_
_entity_poly.entity_id
_entity_poly.type
_entity_poly.pdbx_seq_one_letter_code
_entity_poly.pdbx_strand_id
1 'polypeptide(L)' 'MSSEHRIPLSEERRNELRDLKEGGQSYDDLLAEMVQHEKERRLSEMFDRSLEEDEFVPLEDV' A
#
# COMPACT_ATOMS: atom_id res chain seq x y z
N MET A 1 -6.23 -15.92 13.07
CA MET A 1 -7.48 -16.21 12.34
C MET A 1 -7.61 -15.15 11.26
N SER A 2 -7.43 -15.49 9.99
CA SER A 2 -7.77 -14.58 8.90
C SER A 2 -9.27 -14.65 8.68
N SER A 3 -9.96 -13.52 8.67
CA SER A 3 -11.40 -13.46 8.41
C SER A 3 -11.59 -13.14 6.94
N GLU A 4 -12.11 -14.09 6.18
CA GLU A 4 -12.39 -13.91 4.77
C GLU A 4 -13.56 -12.93 4.57
N HIS A 5 -13.30 -11.84 3.86
CA HIS A 5 -14.31 -10.84 3.49
C HIS A 5 -14.37 -10.71 1.97
N ARG A 6 -15.59 -10.58 1.43
CA ARG A 6 -15.80 -10.42 -0.02
C ARG A 6 -16.02 -8.96 -0.36
N ILE A 7 -15.15 -8.41 -1.21
CA ILE A 7 -15.29 -7.06 -1.76
C ILE A 7 -15.98 -7.18 -3.13
N PRO A 8 -17.18 -6.60 -3.33
CA PRO A 8 -17.79 -6.54 -4.65
C PRO A 8 -16.99 -5.58 -5.55
N LEU A 9 -16.62 -6.06 -6.73
CA LEU A 9 -15.89 -5.30 -7.74
C LEU A 9 -16.67 -5.32 -9.07
N SER A 10 -16.52 -4.25 -9.86
CA SER A 10 -16.97 -4.24 -11.25
C SER A 10 -16.15 -5.22 -12.10
N GLU A 11 -16.70 -5.69 -13.22
CA GLU A 11 -15.97 -6.55 -14.16
C GLU A 11 -14.70 -5.87 -14.70
N GLU A 12 -14.78 -4.57 -14.98
CA GLU A 12 -13.65 -3.74 -15.40
C GLU A 12 -12.50 -3.81 -14.39
N ARG A 13 -12.76 -3.49 -13.12
CA ARG A 13 -11.74 -3.54 -12.05
C ARG A 13 -11.23 -4.95 -11.78
N ARG A 14 -12.07 -5.97 -11.96
CA ARG A 14 -11.64 -7.38 -11.90
C ARG A 14 -10.64 -7.71 -13.01
N ASN A 15 -10.86 -7.20 -14.22
CA ASN A 15 -9.93 -7.39 -15.34
C ASN A 15 -8.61 -6.65 -15.11
N GLU A 16 -8.66 -5.40 -14.66
CA GLU A 16 -7.45 -4.63 -14.31
C GLU A 16 -6.60 -5.36 -13.26
N LEU A 17 -7.23 -5.86 -12.18
CA LEU A 17 -6.52 -6.63 -11.16
C LEU A 17 -5.96 -7.95 -11.71
N ARG A 18 -6.67 -8.60 -12.64
CA ARG A 18 -6.17 -9.82 -13.28
C ARG A 18 -4.93 -9.53 -14.12
N ASP A 19 -4.89 -8.41 -14.82
CA ASP A 19 -3.78 -8.05 -15.71
C ASP A 19 -2.54 -7.59 -14.92
N LEU A 20 -2.74 -7.05 -13.71
CA LEU A 20 -1.67 -6.71 -12.76
C LEU A 20 -1.09 -7.92 -12.02
N LYS A 21 -1.80 -9.03 -12.02
CA LYS A 21 -1.47 -10.22 -11.24
C LYS A 21 -0.37 -11.05 -11.91
N GLU A 22 0.58 -11.53 -11.12
CA GLU A 22 1.61 -12.46 -11.60
C GLU A 22 1.11 -13.90 -11.75
N GLY A 23 1.81 -14.69 -12.58
CA GLY A 23 1.47 -16.10 -12.81
C GLY A 23 1.57 -16.93 -11.53
N GLY A 24 0.43 -17.41 -11.04
CA GLY A 24 0.35 -18.25 -9.83
C GLY A 24 0.14 -17.49 -8.51
N GLN A 25 0.16 -16.16 -8.54
CA GLN A 25 -0.20 -15.31 -7.40
C GLN A 25 -1.69 -15.53 -7.03
N SER A 26 -2.15 -15.12 -5.85
CA SER A 26 -3.58 -14.98 -5.53
C SER A 26 -4.01 -13.50 -5.58
N TYR A 27 -5.31 -13.21 -5.55
CA TYR A 27 -5.77 -11.82 -5.41
C TYR A 27 -5.46 -11.25 -4.03
N ASP A 28 -5.38 -12.10 -3.00
CA ASP A 28 -5.04 -11.67 -1.65
C ASP A 28 -3.58 -11.20 -1.59
N ASP A 29 -2.67 -11.95 -2.23
CA ASP A 29 -1.25 -11.57 -2.32
C ASP A 29 -1.06 -10.25 -3.07
N LEU A 30 -1.73 -10.08 -4.22
CA LEU A 30 -1.69 -8.83 -4.99
C LEU A 30 -2.22 -7.65 -4.15
N LEU A 31 -3.34 -7.83 -3.44
CA LEU A 31 -3.89 -6.79 -2.59
C LEU A 31 -2.96 -6.46 -1.42
N ALA A 32 -2.27 -7.46 -0.85
CA ALA A 32 -1.29 -7.24 0.21
C ALA A 32 -0.11 -6.39 -0.28
N GLU A 33 0.41 -6.66 -1.49
CA GLU A 33 1.46 -5.87 -2.15
C GLU A 33 1.00 -4.43 -2.41
N MET A 34 -0.21 -4.26 -2.96
CA MET A 34 -0.78 -2.92 -3.20
C MET A 34 -0.93 -2.12 -1.90
N VAL A 35 -1.37 -2.76 -0.82
CA VAL A 35 -1.49 -2.12 0.51
C VAL A 35 -0.12 -1.71 1.04
N GLN A 36 0.90 -2.54 0.85
CA GLN A 36 2.26 -2.22 1.28
C GLN A 36 2.81 -1.02 0.51
N HIS A 37 2.70 -1.02 -0.81
CA HIS A 37 3.11 0.10 -1.65
C HIS A 37 2.43 1.42 -1.27
N GLU A 38 1.12 1.40 -0.99
CA GLU A 38 0.40 2.59 -0.57
C GLU A 38 0.87 3.13 0.79
N LYS A 39 1.22 2.24 1.73
CA LYS A 39 1.80 2.65 3.03
C LYS A 39 3.16 3.30 2.85
N GLU A 40 4.02 2.71 2.01
CA GLU A 40 5.34 3.25 1.71
C GLU A 40 5.24 4.62 1.03
N ARG A 41 4.34 4.76 0.06
CA ARG A 41 4.07 6.05 -0.60
C ARG A 41 3.63 7.11 0.39
N ARG A 42 2.66 6.80 1.26
CA ARG A 42 2.19 7.74 2.30
C ARG A 42 3.28 8.11 3.29
N LEU A 43 4.11 7.14 3.67
CA LEU A 43 5.23 7.39 4.58
C LEU A 43 6.24 8.34 3.94
N SER A 44 6.59 8.10 2.66
CA SER A 44 7.46 9.00 1.90
C SER A 44 6.88 10.40 1.81
N GLU A 45 5.61 10.53 1.42
CA GLU A 45 4.93 11.83 1.32
C GLU A 45 4.87 12.59 2.65
N MET A 46 4.73 11.86 3.76
CA MET A 46 4.78 12.44 5.09
C MET A 46 6.19 12.95 5.41
N PHE A 47 7.24 12.17 5.11
CA PHE A 47 8.63 12.60 5.31
C PHE A 47 8.98 13.81 4.45
N ASP A 48 8.61 13.80 3.17
CA ASP A 48 8.85 14.89 2.23
C ASP A 48 8.20 16.19 2.75
N ARG A 49 6.96 16.11 3.24
CA ARG A 49 6.28 17.25 3.86
C ARG A 49 6.98 17.74 5.13
N SER A 50 7.38 16.85 6.03
CA SER A 50 8.08 17.23 7.25
C SER A 50 9.44 17.89 6.98
N LEU A 51 10.12 17.51 5.89
CA LEU A 51 11.35 18.16 5.44
C LEU A 51 11.08 19.57 4.88
N GLU A 52 9.98 19.74 4.12
CA GLU A 52 9.57 21.06 3.61
C GLU A 52 9.15 22.02 4.73
N GLU A 53 8.51 21.49 5.78
CA GLU A 53 8.02 22.26 6.93
C GLU A 53 9.08 22.47 8.03
N ASP A 54 10.31 21.96 7.85
CA ASP A 54 11.45 22.06 8.78
C ASP A 54 11.08 21.56 10.21
N GLU A 55 10.14 20.61 10.31
CA GLU A 55 9.58 20.07 11.55
C GLU A 55 10.39 18.87 12.10
N PHE A 56 11.60 18.66 11.59
CA PHE A 56 12.46 17.56 12.03
C PHE A 56 13.14 17.90 13.36
N VAL A 57 12.76 17.21 14.44
CA VAL A 57 13.48 17.27 15.72
C VAL A 57 14.58 16.21 15.69
N PRO A 58 15.88 16.59 15.74
CA PRO A 58 16.96 15.62 15.82
C PRO A 58 16.83 14.80 17.11
N LEU A 59 17.05 13.49 17.01
CA LEU A 59 17.13 12.64 18.20
C LEU A 59 18.38 13.04 18.99
N GLU A 60 18.20 13.51 20.23
CA GLU A 60 19.32 13.67 21.17
C GLU A 60 19.79 12.28 21.61
N ASP A 61 21.09 12.01 21.46
CA ASP A 61 21.71 10.78 21.94
C ASP A 61 21.55 10.67 23.47
N VAL A 62 20.97 9.55 23.94
CA VAL A 62 20.74 9.23 25.37
C VAL A 62 21.98 8.61 26.01
#